data_AF-A0AAD4S0T0-F1
#
_entry.id   AF-A0AAD4S0T0-F1
#
_cell.length_a   1.000
_cell.length_b   1.000
_cell.length_c   1.000
_cell.angle_alpha   90.00
_cell.angle_beta   90.00
_cell.angle_gamma   90.00
#
_symmetry.space_group_name_H-M   'P 1'
#
loop_
_entity.id
_entity.type
_entity.pdbx_description
1 polymer ?
#
loop_
_entity_poly.entity_id
_entity_poly.type
_entity_poly.pdbx_seq_one_letter_code
_entity_poly.pdbx_strand_id
1 'polypeptide(L)'
;MEARFRMSDPVHGLAGIAETLSKQLDNHTSELAFVNKQIQFHRRHSVARSDEAKGASSSELKAVQSPSLEEDGSSILTDIEQFQ
;
A
#
# COMPACT_ATOMS: atom_id res chain seq x y z
N MET A 1 21.11 30.46 30.82
CA MET A 1 20.03 29.81 30.03
C MET A 1 19.18 28.92 30.92
N GLU A 2 19.78 27.97 31.66
CA GLU A 2 19.09 27.07 32.60
C GLU A 2 18.22 27.79 33.65
N ALA A 3 18.75 28.84 34.29
CA ALA A 3 18.00 29.59 35.31
C ALA A 3 16.67 30.16 34.78
N ARG A 4 16.62 30.58 33.51
CA ARG A 4 15.37 31.08 32.90
C ARG A 4 14.34 29.96 32.72
N PHE A 5 14.79 28.77 32.35
CA PHE A 5 13.92 27.61 32.21
C PHE A 5 13.45 27.06 33.55
N ARG A 6 14.29 27.09 34.58
CA ARG A 6 13.87 26.76 35.95
C ARG A 6 12.88 27.79 36.53
N MET A 7 12.87 29.02 36.04
CA MET A 7 11.84 29.99 36.42
C MET A 7 10.49 29.70 35.77
N SER A 8 10.48 29.23 34.52
CA SER A 8 9.24 28.89 33.79
C SER A 8 8.71 27.49 34.12
N ASP A 9 9.62 26.54 34.33
CA ASP A 9 9.34 25.17 34.77
C ASP A 9 10.33 24.82 35.90
N PRO A 10 9.94 25.08 37.17
CA PRO A 10 10.81 24.85 38.33
C PRO A 10 11.13 23.39 38.59
N VAL A 11 10.31 22.47 38.08
CA VAL A 11 10.42 21.04 38.35
C VAL A 11 11.39 20.40 37.37
N HIS A 12 11.23 20.67 36.07
CA HIS A 12 12.01 19.99 35.04
C HIS A 12 13.02 20.92 34.36
N GLY A 13 12.82 22.23 34.36
CA GLY A 13 13.72 23.19 33.73
C GLY A 13 14.10 22.80 32.30
N LEU A 14 15.40 22.75 32.02
CA LEU A 14 15.91 22.29 30.71
C LEU A 14 15.71 20.78 30.47
N ALA A 15 15.58 19.96 31.53
CA ALA A 15 15.45 18.52 31.39
C ALA A 15 14.12 18.12 30.73
N GLY A 16 13.03 18.83 31.02
CA GLY A 16 11.73 18.57 30.37
C GLY A 16 11.76 18.82 28.87
N ILE A 17 12.51 19.83 28.42
CA ILE A 17 12.72 20.12 27.00
C ILE A 17 13.57 19.02 26.37
N ALA A 18 14.66 18.62 27.02
CA ALA A 18 15.51 17.54 26.52
C ALA A 18 14.73 16.22 26.38
N GLU A 19 13.89 15.88 27.36
CA GLU A 19 13.03 14.69 27.31
C GLU A 19 12.03 14.76 26.15
N THR A 20 11.40 15.92 25.95
CA THR A 20 10.45 16.14 24.85
C THR A 20 11.14 15.94 23.50
N LEU A 21 12.33 16.54 23.31
CA LEU A 21 13.11 16.41 22.08
C LEU A 21 13.57 14.97 21.85
N SER A 22 13.97 14.24 22.91
CA SER A 22 14.34 12.83 22.82
C SER A 22 13.17 11.99 22.30
N LYS A 23 11.97 12.17 22.87
CA LYS A 23 10.76 11.45 22.42
C LYS A 23 10.41 11.75 20.96
N GLN A 24 10.55 13.01 20.54
CA GLN A 24 10.32 13.40 19.14
C GLN A 24 11.33 12.73 18.19
N LEU A 25 12.60 12.68 18.57
CA LEU A 25 13.64 11.98 17.80
C LEU A 25 13.33 10.49 17.66
N ASP A 26 12.94 9.82 18.73
CA ASP A 26 12.60 8.40 18.72
C ASP A 26 11.40 8.12 17.81
N ASN A 27 10.37 8.99 17.86
CA ASN A 27 9.19 8.89 17.01
C ASN A 27 9.56 9.03 15.52
N HIS A 28 10.32 10.06 15.16
CA HIS A 28 10.74 10.28 13.78
C HIS A 28 11.67 9.17 13.26
N THR A 29 12.54 8.65 14.12
CA THR A 29 13.40 7.51 13.78
C THR A 29 12.57 6.26 13.46
N SER A 30 11.54 6.01 14.27
CA SER A 30 10.61 4.89 14.06
C SER A 30 9.80 5.04 12.78
N GLU A 31 9.30 6.25 12.50
CA GLU A 31 8.57 6.57 11.27
C GLU A 31 9.44 6.35 10.03
N LEU A 32 10.66 6.86 10.03
CA LEU A 32 11.63 6.65 8.95
C LEU A 32 11.93 5.16 8.74
N ALA A 33 12.11 4.40 9.82
CA ALA A 33 12.34 2.96 9.73
C ALA A 33 11.13 2.24 9.09
N PHE A 34 9.91 2.65 9.42
CA PHE A 34 8.69 2.10 8.84
C PHE A 34 8.56 2.42 7.34
N VAL A 35 8.72 3.68 6.95
CA VAL A 35 8.65 4.10 5.54
C VAL A 35 9.74 3.41 4.72
N ASN A 36 10.95 3.28 5.25
CA ASN A 36 12.03 2.55 4.57
C ASN A 36 11.68 1.08 4.34
N LYS A 37 11.06 0.41 5.32
CA LYS A 37 10.57 -0.97 5.14
C LYS A 37 9.50 -1.05 4.05
N GLN A 38 8.56 -0.10 4.01
CA GLN A 38 7.57 -0.05 2.93
C GLN A 38 8.22 0.16 1.55
N ILE A 39 9.19 1.07 1.42
CA ILE A 39 9.91 1.29 0.16
C ILE A 39 10.62 0.00 -0.29
N GLN A 40 11.30 -0.68 0.63
CA GLN A 40 11.97 -1.95 0.32
C GLN A 40 10.97 -3.03 -0.12
N PHE A 41 9.83 -3.13 0.56
CA PHE A 41 8.76 -4.05 0.17
C PHE A 41 8.28 -3.75 -1.26
N HIS A 42 7.92 -2.50 -1.55
CA HIS A 42 7.47 -2.11 -2.89
C HIS A 42 8.53 -2.35 -3.96
N ARG A 43 9.81 -2.06 -3.68
CA ARG A 43 10.91 -2.33 -4.62
C ARG A 43 11.05 -3.81 -4.94
N ARG A 44 10.93 -4.69 -3.94
CA ARG A 44 10.99 -6.15 -4.17
C ARG A 44 9.82 -6.64 -5.03
N HIS A 45 8.63 -6.10 -4.81
CA HIS A 45 7.43 -6.51 -5.55
C HIS A 45 7.26 -5.83 -6.91
N SER A 46 7.85 -4.66 -7.14
CA SER A 46 7.89 -4.02 -8.46
C SER A 46 8.88 -4.68 -9.41
N VAL A 47 9.99 -5.21 -8.88
CA VAL A 47 10.98 -5.98 -9.65
C VAL A 47 10.37 -7.32 -10.10
N ALA A 48 9.67 -8.03 -9.21
CA ALA A 48 9.03 -9.31 -9.54
C ALA A 48 7.98 -9.20 -10.67
N ARG A 49 7.23 -8.08 -10.76
CA ARG A 49 6.25 -7.86 -11.85
C ARG A 49 6.87 -7.49 -13.20
N SER A 50 8.13 -7.04 -13.21
CA SER A 50 8.80 -6.66 -14.47
C SER A 50 9.35 -7.88 -15.24
N ASP A 51 9.57 -9.00 -14.55
CA ASP A 51 10.01 -10.25 -15.18
C ASP A 51 8.84 -11.09 -15.72
N GLU A 52 7.64 -11.01 -15.14
CA GLU A 52 6.43 -11.68 -15.68
C GLU A 52 5.86 -10.99 -16.92
N ALA A 53 6.07 -9.68 -17.09
CA ALA A 53 5.57 -8.94 -18.26
C ALA A 53 6.37 -9.19 -19.56
N LYS A 54 7.54 -9.84 -19.49
CA LYS A 54 8.34 -10.23 -20.68
C LYS A 54 8.12 -11.68 -21.13
N GLY A 55 7.45 -12.52 -20.34
CA GLY A 55 7.20 -13.93 -20.66
C GLY A 55 5.88 -14.22 -21.38
N ALA A 56 4.92 -13.29 -21.35
CA ALA A 56 3.56 -13.52 -21.89
C ALA A 56 3.36 -13.03 -23.35
N SER A 57 4.43 -12.67 -24.06
CA SER A 57 4.36 -12.28 -25.46
C SER A 57 5.16 -13.27 -26.32
N SER A 58 4.53 -14.40 -26.64
CA SER A 58 4.80 -15.22 -27.83
C SER A 58 4.37 -16.65 -27.55
N SER A 59 3.07 -16.95 -27.70
CA SER A 59 2.58 -18.27 -28.14
C SER A 59 1.11 -18.19 -28.52
N GLU A 60 0.88 -18.29 -29.83
CA GLU A 60 -0.26 -18.96 -30.44
C GLU A 60 -1.65 -18.32 -30.35
N LEU A 61 -1.84 -17.33 -31.25
CA LEU A 61 -3.11 -17.18 -31.97
C LEU A 61 -3.41 -18.50 -32.72
N LYS A 62 -4.21 -19.39 -32.12
CA LYS A 62 -4.93 -20.41 -32.90
C LYS A 62 -6.35 -19.93 -33.14
N ALA A 63 -6.58 -19.57 -34.39
CA ALA A 63 -7.89 -19.43 -34.97
C ALA A 63 -8.71 -20.69 -34.68
N VAL A 64 -9.68 -20.59 -33.78
CA VAL A 64 -10.76 -21.56 -33.66
C VAL A 64 -11.94 -20.98 -34.42
N GLN A 65 -12.03 -21.50 -35.63
CA GLN A 65 -13.15 -21.51 -36.56
C GLN A 65 -14.51 -21.51 -35.86
N SER A 66 -15.31 -20.47 -36.11
CA SER A 66 -16.70 -20.36 -35.69
C SER A 66 -17.55 -21.41 -36.41
N PRO A 67 -18.38 -22.22 -35.73
CA PRO A 67 -19.55 -22.82 -36.34
C PRO A 67 -20.77 -21.92 -36.11
N SER A 68 -21.31 -21.47 -37.23
CA SER A 68 -22.63 -20.84 -37.40
C SER A 68 -23.72 -21.91 -37.43
N LEU A 69 -24.97 -21.47 -37.18
CA LEU A 69 -26.27 -22.15 -37.30
C LEU A 69 -26.69 -22.98 -36.09
N GLU A 70 -27.94 -22.99 -35.64
CA GLU A 70 -29.10 -22.08 -35.67
C GLU A 70 -30.12 -22.76 -34.72
N GLU A 71 -30.99 -21.94 -34.12
CA GLU A 71 -32.29 -22.25 -33.49
C GLU A 71 -32.56 -23.65 -32.88
N ASP A 72 -32.88 -23.69 -31.59
CA ASP A 72 -34.30 -23.81 -31.23
C ASP A 72 -34.54 -23.54 -29.74
N GLY A 73 -35.68 -22.91 -29.46
CA GLY A 73 -35.99 -22.23 -28.21
C GLY A 73 -36.07 -23.11 -26.96
N SER A 74 -35.72 -22.51 -25.83
CA SER A 74 -36.47 -22.71 -24.59
C SER A 74 -36.24 -21.52 -23.66
N SER A 75 -37.28 -20.69 -23.58
CA SER A 75 -37.42 -19.60 -22.61
C SER A 75 -37.32 -20.12 -21.19
N ILE A 76 -36.31 -19.69 -20.43
CA ILE A 76 -36.41 -19.57 -18.97
C ILE A 76 -35.69 -18.27 -18.60
N LEU A 77 -36.43 -17.17 -18.69
CA LEU A 77 -36.94 -16.42 -17.53
C LEU A 77 -35.81 -15.67 -16.80
N THR A 78 -35.76 -14.39 -17.10
CA THR A 78 -35.26 -13.30 -16.26
C THR A 78 -35.57 -13.53 -14.78
N ASP A 79 -34.58 -13.32 -13.93
CA ASP A 79 -34.79 -12.62 -12.65
C ASP A 79 -33.48 -11.89 -12.27
N ILE A 80 -33.43 -10.64 -12.72
CA ILE A 80 -32.60 -9.59 -12.13
C ILE A 80 -33.37 -9.13 -10.90
N GLU A 81 -32.93 -9.56 -9.71
CA GLU A 81 -33.31 -8.87 -8.48
C GLU A 81 -32.11 -8.08 -7.97
N GLN A 82 -32.17 -6.77 -8.28
CA GLN A 82 -31.61 -5.72 -7.46
C GLN A 82 -32.40 -5.65 -6.15
N PHE A 83 -31.80 -5.95 -5.01
CA PHE A 83 -32.15 -5.44 -3.68
C PHE A 83 -30.93 -5.75 -2.78
N GLN A 84 -30.35 -4.86 -1.99
CA GLN A 84 -30.61 -3.46 -1.62
C GLN A 84 -29.30 -2.93 -1.02
#